data_AF-A9ZQX8-F1
#
_entry.id   AF-A9ZQX8-F1
#
_cell.length_a   1.000
_cell.length_b   1.000
_cell.length_c   1.000
_cell.angle_alpha   90.00
_cell.angle_beta   90.00
_cell.angle_gamma   90.00
#
_symmetry.space_group_name_H-M   'P 1'
#
loop_
_entity.id
_entity.type
_entity.pdbx_description
1 polymer ?
#
loop_
_entity_poly.entity_id
_entity_poly.type
_entity_poly.pdbx_seq_one_letter_code
_entity_poly.pdbx_strand_id
1 'polypeptide(L)'
;NECGLSCDTSGFSAYKNLMQALRARFGNLSVSSAIGAGEAKINAADYAGAAQYVDFYMPMTYDYFGAWDKTGPTAPHSPLYSYSGIPIATNYSDHAVKQLLAKGVPASKILLGVGF
;
A
#
# COMPACT_ATOMS: atom_id res chain seq x y z
N ASN A 1 -12.28 -4.97 0.32
CA ASN A 1 -11.64 -6.21 0.77
C ASN A 1 -11.65 -7.20 -0.36
N GLU A 2 -10.50 -7.48 -0.96
CA GLU A 2 -10.37 -8.56 -1.94
C GLU A 2 -10.29 -9.89 -1.19
N CYS A 3 -11.04 -10.89 -1.63
CA CYS A 3 -10.99 -12.23 -1.08
C CYS A 3 -9.86 -13.03 -1.76
N GLY A 4 -8.97 -13.62 -0.96
CA GLY A 4 -7.96 -14.58 -1.42
C GLY A 4 -8.42 -16.01 -1.13
N LEU A 5 -7.65 -16.75 -0.32
CA LEU A 5 -8.08 -18.06 0.21
C LEU A 5 -9.28 -17.95 1.16
N SER A 6 -9.38 -16.84 1.90
CA SER A 6 -10.54 -16.46 2.68
C SER A 6 -10.77 -14.94 2.54
N CYS A 7 -12.00 -14.50 2.76
CA CYS A 7 -12.31 -13.08 2.80
C CYS A 7 -11.82 -12.47 4.12
N ASP A 8 -11.13 -11.34 4.04
CA ASP A 8 -10.75 -10.57 5.23
C ASP A 8 -11.99 -9.91 5.86
N THR A 9 -12.27 -10.28 7.11
CA THR A 9 -13.37 -9.77 7.94
C THR A 9 -12.89 -8.90 9.11
N SER A 10 -11.61 -8.55 9.16
CA SER A 10 -11.01 -7.79 10.26
C SER A 10 -11.57 -6.37 10.38
N GLY A 11 -12.04 -5.80 9.27
CA GLY A 11 -12.64 -4.47 9.20
C GLY A 11 -11.63 -3.33 9.08
N PHE A 12 -12.11 -2.16 8.65
CA PHE A 12 -11.30 -0.99 8.25
C PHE A 12 -10.32 -0.52 9.34
N SER A 13 -10.72 -0.57 10.60
CA SER A 13 -9.92 -0.08 11.74
C SER A 13 -8.91 -1.09 12.29
N ALA A 14 -8.95 -2.36 11.88
CA ALA A 14 -8.11 -3.40 12.47
C ALA A 14 -6.62 -3.09 12.34
N TYR A 15 -6.20 -2.59 11.17
CA TYR A 15 -4.82 -2.19 10.94
C TYR A 15 -4.35 -1.08 11.89
N LYS A 16 -5.15 -0.03 12.06
CA LYS A 16 -4.86 1.05 13.03
C LYS A 16 -4.75 0.51 14.45
N ASN A 17 -5.69 -0.34 14.86
CA ASN A 17 -5.70 -0.90 16.22
C ASN A 17 -4.43 -1.73 16.48
N LEU A 18 -3.99 -2.50 15.49
CA LEU A 18 -2.73 -3.24 15.57
C LEU A 18 -1.52 -2.29 15.67
N MET A 19 -1.43 -1.28 14.82
CA MET A 19 -0.32 -0.31 14.88
C MET A 19 -0.29 0.45 16.20
N GLN A 20 -1.46 0.81 16.74
CA GLN A 20 -1.59 1.43 18.06
C GLN A 20 -1.05 0.50 19.17
N ALA A 21 -1.42 -0.78 19.15
CA ALA A 21 -0.95 -1.76 20.12
C ALA A 21 0.57 -1.98 20.03
N LEU A 22 1.12 -2.05 18.82
CA LEU A 22 2.56 -2.14 18.60
C LEU A 22 3.28 -0.90 19.14
N ARG A 23 2.80 0.31 18.82
CA ARG A 23 3.39 1.54 19.36
C ARG A 23 3.37 1.56 20.89
N ALA A 24 2.27 1.15 21.51
CA ALA A 24 2.19 1.05 22.97
C ALA A 24 3.20 0.04 23.55
N ARG A 25 3.42 -1.09 22.87
CA ARG A 25 4.34 -2.15 23.32
C ARG A 25 5.82 -1.79 23.14
N PHE A 26 6.14 -1.11 22.05
CA PHE A 26 7.51 -0.84 21.60
C PHE A 26 8.02 0.55 22.01
N GLY A 27 7.13 1.46 22.40
CA GLY A 27 7.50 2.80 22.89
C GLY A 27 8.29 3.57 21.84
N ASN A 28 9.55 3.89 22.16
CA ASN A 28 10.45 4.68 21.30
C ASN A 28 11.21 3.83 20.27
N LEU A 29 11.06 2.50 20.28
CA LEU A 29 11.63 1.66 19.22
C LEU A 29 10.86 1.85 17.91
N SER A 30 11.50 1.50 16.79
CA SER A 30 10.89 1.72 15.48
C SER A 30 9.77 0.72 15.22
N VAL A 31 8.66 1.25 14.69
CA VAL A 31 7.51 0.51 14.17
C VAL A 31 7.23 1.08 12.78
N SER A 32 7.56 0.32 11.74
CA SER A 32 7.25 0.65 10.34
C SER A 32 6.46 -0.50 9.70
N SER A 33 5.84 -0.25 8.55
CA SER A 33 5.04 -1.27 7.87
C SER A 33 5.17 -1.18 6.36
N ALA A 34 5.48 -2.31 5.74
CA ALA A 34 5.27 -2.49 4.31
C ALA A 34 3.78 -2.67 4.05
N ILE A 35 3.26 -1.96 3.04
CA ILE A 35 1.82 -1.92 2.73
C ILE A 35 1.59 -2.18 1.24
N GLY A 36 0.42 -2.70 0.89
CA GLY A 36 0.04 -2.88 -0.52
C GLY A 36 -0.12 -1.52 -1.21
N ALA A 37 0.35 -1.43 -2.47
CA ALA A 37 0.28 -0.19 -3.25
C ALA A 37 -0.90 -0.14 -4.25
N GLY A 38 -1.71 -1.19 -4.33
CA GLY A 38 -2.93 -1.21 -5.13
C GLY A 38 -4.05 -0.37 -4.51
N GLU A 39 -4.82 0.33 -5.34
CA GLU A 39 -5.89 1.24 -4.90
C GLU A 39 -6.90 0.55 -3.96
N ALA A 40 -7.36 -0.65 -4.30
CA ALA A 40 -8.29 -1.40 -3.47
C ALA A 40 -7.71 -1.75 -2.08
N LYS A 41 -6.40 -2.04 -2.00
CA LYS A 41 -5.71 -2.33 -0.74
C LYS A 41 -5.54 -1.06 0.10
N ILE A 42 -5.18 0.05 -0.53
CA ILE A 42 -5.04 1.36 0.13
C ILE A 42 -6.40 1.83 0.67
N ASN A 43 -7.50 1.52 -0.02
CA ASN A 43 -8.86 1.88 0.41
C ASN A 43 -9.44 0.97 1.49
N ALA A 44 -8.87 -0.21 1.73
CA ALA A 44 -9.44 -1.20 2.65
C ALA A 44 -9.11 -0.96 4.14
N ALA A 45 -8.17 -0.08 4.47
CA ALA A 45 -7.70 0.10 5.85
C ALA A 45 -7.45 1.58 6.23
N ASP A 46 -7.53 1.86 7.53
CA ASP A 46 -7.32 3.19 8.13
C ASP A 46 -5.83 3.57 8.21
N TYR A 47 -5.15 3.74 7.06
CA TYR A 47 -3.74 4.13 7.01
C TYR A 47 -3.50 5.54 7.59
N ALA A 48 -4.47 6.44 7.43
CA ALA A 48 -4.40 7.80 7.96
C ALA A 48 -4.43 7.80 9.49
N GLY A 49 -5.41 7.11 10.10
CA GLY A 49 -5.49 6.97 11.54
C GLY A 49 -4.32 6.18 12.13
N ALA A 50 -3.76 5.23 11.38
CA ALA A 50 -2.58 4.47 11.76
C ALA A 50 -1.25 5.25 11.63
N ALA A 51 -1.20 6.31 10.81
CA ALA A 51 0.04 7.03 10.48
C ALA A 51 0.72 7.65 11.71
N GLN A 52 -0.02 7.95 12.77
CA GLN A 52 0.55 8.46 14.02
C GLN A 52 1.33 7.40 14.82
N TYR A 53 1.08 6.12 14.57
CA TYR A 53 1.67 5.01 15.33
C TYR A 53 2.89 4.39 14.65
N VAL A 54 3.04 4.58 13.34
CA VAL A 54 4.21 4.11 12.58
C VAL A 54 5.23 5.24 12.39
N ASP A 55 6.51 4.89 12.21
CA ASP A 55 7.54 5.85 11.81
C ASP A 55 7.38 6.21 10.33
N PHE A 56 7.22 5.19 9.48
CA PHE A 56 6.95 5.34 8.06
C PHE A 56 6.29 4.08 7.48
N TYR A 57 5.63 4.25 6.34
CA TYR A 57 5.13 3.20 5.47
C TYR A 57 6.09 2.98 4.30
N MET A 58 6.17 1.73 3.87
CA MET A 58 6.83 1.31 2.65
C MET A 58 5.77 0.73 1.70
N PRO A 59 5.00 1.57 0.97
CA PRO A 59 4.16 1.06 -0.09
C PRO A 59 5.00 0.25 -1.09
N MET A 60 4.62 -1.01 -1.27
CA MET A 60 5.27 -1.95 -2.18
C MET A 60 4.89 -1.58 -3.61
N THR A 61 5.43 -0.47 -4.13
CA THR A 61 5.14 0.11 -5.46
C THR A 61 5.81 -0.68 -6.60
N TYR A 62 5.69 -1.99 -6.54
CA TYR A 62 6.20 -2.98 -7.49
C TYR A 62 5.18 -4.13 -7.57
N ASP A 63 5.43 -5.08 -8.46
CA ASP A 63 4.54 -6.22 -8.72
C ASP A 63 3.10 -5.82 -9.11
N TYR A 64 2.96 -4.68 -9.78
CA TYR A 64 1.69 -4.21 -10.34
C TYR A 64 1.20 -5.09 -11.50
N PHE A 65 2.14 -5.67 -12.24
CA PHE A 65 1.92 -6.56 -13.38
C PHE A 65 3.00 -7.63 -13.38
N GLY A 66 2.68 -8.84 -13.86
CA GLY A 66 3.63 -9.93 -13.84
C GLY A 66 3.12 -11.17 -14.56
N ALA A 67 3.95 -12.22 -14.57
CA ALA A 67 3.70 -13.44 -15.35
C ALA A 67 2.54 -14.32 -14.82
N TRP A 68 1.89 -13.93 -13.71
CA TRP A 68 0.65 -14.56 -13.27
C TRP A 68 -0.48 -14.36 -14.29
N ASP A 69 -0.48 -13.25 -15.02
CA ASP A 69 -1.37 -13.02 -16.17
C ASP A 69 -0.78 -13.71 -17.42
N LYS A 70 -0.99 -15.03 -17.50
CA LYS A 70 -0.34 -15.91 -18.50
C LYS A 70 -0.62 -15.54 -19.96
N THR A 71 -1.75 -14.90 -20.23
CA THR A 71 -2.14 -14.46 -21.58
C THR A 71 -1.77 -13.00 -21.86
N GLY A 72 -1.03 -12.37 -20.95
CA GLY A 72 -0.73 -10.94 -21.00
C GLY A 72 -1.95 -10.05 -20.77
N PRO A 73 -1.85 -8.75 -21.15
CA PRO A 73 -0.72 -8.12 -21.84
C PRO A 73 0.55 -8.05 -20.97
N THR A 74 1.72 -7.99 -21.60
CA THR A 74 2.97 -7.66 -20.88
C THR A 74 2.95 -6.18 -20.48
N ALA A 75 3.48 -5.87 -19.29
CA ALA A 75 3.59 -4.51 -18.77
C ALA A 75 4.76 -4.41 -17.78
N PRO A 76 5.33 -3.21 -17.56
CA PRO A 76 6.35 -3.01 -16.53
C PRO A 76 5.78 -3.34 -15.15
N HIS A 77 6.44 -4.16 -14.33
CA HIS A 77 5.93 -4.52 -13.00
C HIS A 77 5.93 -3.35 -11.99
N SER A 78 6.67 -2.27 -12.27
CA SER A 78 6.89 -1.15 -11.35
C SER A 78 6.90 0.22 -12.07
N PRO A 79 5.83 0.62 -12.78
CA PRO A 79 5.81 1.90 -13.47
C PRO A 79 5.68 3.06 -12.48
N LEU A 80 6.43 4.14 -12.70
CA LEU A 80 6.35 5.35 -11.87
C LEU A 80 5.06 6.14 -12.16
N TYR A 81 4.72 6.32 -13.43
CA TYR A 81 3.55 7.05 -13.92
C TYR A 81 2.66 6.17 -14.82
N SER A 82 1.43 6.63 -15.06
CA SER A 82 0.56 6.06 -16.09
C SER A 82 1.15 6.21 -17.49
N TYR A 83 0.68 5.38 -18.43
CA TYR A 83 1.06 5.44 -19.84
C TYR A 83 -0.10 4.98 -20.74
N SER A 84 -0.07 5.40 -22.00
CA SER A 84 -1.07 4.96 -22.99
C SER A 84 -1.05 3.45 -23.14
N GLY A 85 -2.20 2.80 -22.91
CA GLY A 85 -2.32 1.34 -22.99
C GLY A 85 -1.95 0.59 -21.71
N ILE A 86 -1.78 1.28 -20.56
CA ILE A 86 -1.61 0.60 -19.27
C ILE A 86 -2.79 -0.35 -18.99
N PRO A 87 -2.55 -1.64 -18.62
CA PRO A 87 -3.65 -2.61 -18.49
C PRO A 87 -4.61 -2.29 -17.35
N ILE A 88 -4.10 -1.73 -16.25
CA ILE A 88 -4.90 -1.29 -15.09
C ILE A 88 -4.55 0.17 -14.81
N ALA A 89 -5.53 1.05 -14.98
CA ALA A 89 -5.36 2.51 -14.99
C ALA A 89 -4.92 3.13 -13.66
N THR A 90 -4.81 2.35 -12.59
CA THR A 90 -4.42 2.79 -11.23
C THR A 90 -3.15 2.10 -10.72
N ASN A 91 -2.57 1.20 -11.52
CA ASN A 91 -1.42 0.38 -11.13
C ASN A 91 -0.09 1.04 -11.51
N TYR A 92 0.22 2.17 -10.87
CA TYR A 92 1.51 2.86 -10.96
C TYR A 92 1.83 3.61 -9.67
N SER A 93 3.12 3.85 -9.45
CA SER A 93 3.65 4.28 -8.15
C SER A 93 3.14 5.65 -7.69
N ASP A 94 3.08 6.63 -8.60
CA ASP A 94 2.55 7.97 -8.32
C ASP A 94 1.08 7.94 -7.87
N HIS A 95 0.26 7.01 -8.39
CA HIS A 95 -1.13 6.84 -7.96
C HIS A 95 -1.22 6.41 -6.50
N ALA A 96 -0.43 5.40 -6.12
CA ALA A 96 -0.41 4.87 -4.76
C ALA A 96 0.01 5.95 -3.74
N VAL A 97 1.06 6.70 -4.07
CA VAL A 97 1.53 7.81 -3.23
C VAL A 97 0.46 8.90 -3.11
N LYS A 98 -0.15 9.34 -4.22
CA LYS A 98 -1.23 10.34 -4.20
C LYS A 98 -2.44 9.89 -3.40
N GLN A 99 -2.82 8.62 -3.47
CA GLN A 99 -3.92 8.07 -2.68
C GLN A 99 -3.63 8.12 -1.18
N LEU A 100 -2.41 7.75 -0.75
CA LEU A 100 -2.01 7.85 0.66
C LEU A 100 -2.01 9.30 1.16
N LEU A 101 -1.47 10.22 0.35
CA LEU A 101 -1.48 11.67 0.65
C LEU A 101 -2.91 12.20 0.76
N ALA A 102 -3.80 11.87 -0.19
CA ALA A 102 -5.20 12.30 -0.19
C ALA A 102 -5.99 11.78 1.03
N LYS A 103 -5.58 10.64 1.60
CA LYS A 103 -6.14 10.11 2.85
C LYS A 103 -5.61 10.81 4.10
N GLY A 104 -4.57 11.63 4.00
CA GLY A 104 -3.97 12.36 5.12
C GLY A 104 -2.73 11.71 5.71
N VAL A 105 -2.11 10.73 5.02
CA VAL A 105 -0.79 10.23 5.43
C VAL A 105 0.26 11.31 5.14
N PRO A 106 1.09 11.73 6.11
CA PRO A 106 2.14 12.72 5.89
C PRO A 106 3.17 12.23 4.87
N ALA A 107 3.58 13.08 3.92
CA ALA A 107 4.57 12.73 2.90
C ALA A 107 5.90 12.24 3.49
N SER A 108 6.34 12.79 4.62
CA SER A 108 7.55 12.38 5.34
C SER A 108 7.51 10.95 5.88
N LYS A 109 6.33 10.30 5.87
CA LYS A 109 6.12 8.92 6.30
C LYS A 109 5.94 7.94 5.14
N ILE A 110 6.19 8.33 3.89
CA ILE A 110 6.01 7.47 2.73
C ILE A 110 7.36 7.23 2.06
N LEU A 111 7.83 5.98 2.07
CA LEU A 111 9.04 5.55 1.38
C LEU A 111 8.69 4.78 0.10
N LEU A 112 9.07 5.32 -1.06
CA LEU A 112 8.82 4.70 -2.36
C LEU A 112 9.55 3.36 -2.50
N GLY A 113 8.86 2.31 -2.93
CA GLY A 113 9.44 0.98 -3.14
C GLY A 113 10.17 0.85 -4.47
N VAL A 114 11.26 0.08 -4.50
CA VAL A 114 12.04 -0.26 -5.70
C VAL A 114 12.31 -1.77 -5.69
N GLY A 115 11.91 -2.48 -6.75
CA GLY A 115 12.27 -3.88 -6.96
C GLY A 115 13.68 -4.00 -7.54
N PHE A 116 14.50 -4.93 -7.04
CA PHE A 116 15.88 -5.19 -7.48
C PHE A 116 15.99 -6.51 -8.24
#